data_AF-A0A645IH47-F1
#
_entry.id   AF-A0A645IH47-F1
#
_cell.length_a   1.000
_cell.length_b   1.000
_cell.length_c   1.000
_cell.angle_alpha   90.00
_cell.angle_beta   90.00
_cell.angle_gamma   90.00
#
_symmetry.space_group_name_H-M   'P 1'
#
loop_
_entity.id
_entity.type
_entity.pdbx_description
1 polymer ?
#
loop_
_entity_poly.entity_id
_entity_poly.type
_entity_poly.pdbx_seq_one_letter_code
_entity_poly.pdbx_strand_id
1 'polypeptide(L)' 'MLDMDAEESLTASCNKFIKRFDAVELLAKRENVDLKHAPLDRLNKLWGDVKNAQGR' A
#
# COMPACT_ATOMS: atom_id res chain seq x y z
N MET A 1 -16.96 6.52 22.66
CA MET A 1 -15.51 6.71 22.90
C MET A 1 -14.82 5.75 21.95
N LEU A 2 -13.94 6.22 21.07
CA LEU A 2 -13.10 5.30 20.30
C LEU A 2 -12.09 4.75 21.31
N ASP A 3 -12.43 3.62 21.92
CA ASP A 3 -11.60 2.85 22.85
C ASP A 3 -10.47 2.13 22.09
N MET A 4 -9.92 2.81 21.08
CA MET A 4 -8.82 2.30 20.30
C MET A 4 -7.57 2.95 20.86
N ASP A 5 -6.74 2.13 21.49
CA ASP A 5 -5.45 2.58 21.99
C ASP A 5 -4.68 3.25 20.83
N ALA A 6 -4.10 4.42 21.11
CA ALA A 6 -3.42 5.20 20.10
C ALA A 6 -2.22 4.43 19.50
N GLU A 7 -1.54 3.62 20.32
CA GLU A 7 -0.44 2.76 19.90
C GLU A 7 -0.94 1.62 19.01
N GLU A 8 -2.08 1.00 19.37
CA GLU A 8 -2.70 -0.05 18.57
C GLU A 8 -3.18 0.49 17.21
N SER A 9 -3.80 1.67 17.21
CA SER A 9 -4.28 2.35 15.99
C SER A 9 -3.13 2.68 15.04
N LEU A 10 -2.02 3.19 15.58
CA LEU A 10 -0.82 3.51 14.81
C LEU A 10 -0.19 2.24 14.26
N THR A 11 -0.04 1.22 15.10
CA THR A 11 0.54 -0.08 14.71
C THR A 11 -0.27 -0.74 13.61
N ALA A 12 -1.60 -0.75 13.72
CA ALA A 12 -2.50 -1.27 12.69
C ALA A 12 -2.35 -0.51 11.37
N SER A 13 -2.22 0.82 11.44
CA SER A 13 -2.03 1.67 10.27
C SER A 13 -0.68 1.43 9.58
N CYS A 14 0.40 1.31 10.35
CA CYS A 14 1.73 0.97 9.85
C CYS A 14 1.72 -0.41 9.18
N ASN A 15 1.15 -1.42 9.85
CA ASN A 15 1.03 -2.78 9.30
C ASN A 15 0.23 -2.81 7.99
N LYS A 16 -0.85 -2.01 7.90
CA LYS A 16 -1.65 -1.87 6.67
C LYS A 16 -0.83 -1.22 5.55
N PHE A 17 -0.01 -0.23 5.86
CA PHE A 17 0.87 0.40 4.88
C PHE A 17 1.93 -0.57 4.36
N ILE A 18 2.63 -1.28 5.26
CA ILE A 18 3.67 -2.26 4.91
C ILE A 18 3.09 -3.34 3.99
N LYS A 19 1.97 -3.96 4.37
CA LYS A 19 1.31 -5.00 3.55
C LYS A 19 0.89 -4.53 2.17
N ARG A 20 0.51 -3.25 2.03
CA ARG A 20 0.17 -2.66 0.73
C ARG A 20 1.40 -2.37 -0.09
N PHE A 21 2.44 -1.86 0.54
CA PHE A 21 3.70 -1.57 -0.15
C PHE A 21 4.35 -2.84 -0.68
N ASP A 22 4.41 -3.92 0.11
CA ASP A 22 4.89 -5.23 -0.33
C ASP A 22 4.14 -5.75 -1.57
N ALA A 23 2.81 -5.60 -1.56
CA ALA A 23 1.98 -6.00 -2.69
C ALA A 23 2.19 -5.11 -3.92
N VAL A 24 2.46 -3.81 -3.73
CA VAL A 24 2.82 -2.88 -4.82
C VAL A 24 4.18 -3.25 -5.41
N GLU A 25 5.18 -3.58 -4.60
CA GLU A 25 6.49 -4.03 -5.07
C GLU A 25 6.37 -5.33 -5.89
N LEU A 26 5.56 -6.27 -5.43
CA LEU A 26 5.30 -7.51 -6.16
C LEU A 26 4.59 -7.24 -7.49
N LEU A 27 3.58 -6.37 -7.50
CA LEU A 27 2.86 -5.99 -8.71
C LEU A 27 3.77 -5.25 -9.70
N ALA A 28 4.57 -4.31 -9.22
CA ALA A 28 5.54 -3.57 -10.02
C ALA A 28 6.58 -4.52 -10.66
N LYS A 29 7.09 -5.50 -9.91
CA LYS A 29 7.98 -6.54 -10.45
C LYS A 29 7.30 -7.37 -11.55
N ARG A 30 6.03 -7.74 -11.35
CA ARG A 30 5.24 -8.49 -12.36
C ARG A 30 4.99 -7.67 -13.62
N GLU A 31 4.72 -6.37 -13.48
CA GLU A 31 4.49 -5.47 -14.62
C GLU A 31 5.78 -4.84 -15.18
N ASN A 32 6.96 -5.25 -14.69
CA ASN A 32 8.28 -4.72 -15.05
C ASN A 32 8.38 -3.17 -14.89
N VAL A 33 7.74 -2.64 -13.86
CA VAL A 33 7.75 -1.20 -13.53
C VAL A 33 8.84 -0.92 -12.52
N ASP A 34 9.73 0.03 -12.85
CA ASP A 34 10.69 0.56 -11.89
C ASP A 34 10.04 1.64 -11.02
N LEU A 35 9.74 1.30 -9.77
CA LEU A 35 9.11 2.22 -8.81
C LEU A 35 9.93 3.49 -8.55
N LYS A 36 11.26 3.47 -8.74
CA LYS A 36 12.12 4.63 -8.48
C LYS A 36 12.01 5.71 -9.54
N HIS A 37 11.77 5.31 -10.78
CA HIS A 37 11.72 6.22 -11.93
C HIS A 37 10.33 6.34 -12.56
N ALA A 38 9.37 5.52 -12.10
CA ALA A 38 8.00 5.57 -12.58
C ALA A 38 7.36 6.93 -12.26
N PRO A 39 6.53 7.47 -13.17
CA PRO A 39 5.78 8.68 -12.90
C PRO A 39 4.77 8.47 -11.78
N LEU A 40 4.47 9.54 -11.04
CA LEU A 40 3.56 9.51 -9.89
C LEU A 40 2.19 8.90 -10.23
N ASP A 41 1.68 9.17 -11.43
CA ASP A 41 0.41 8.62 -11.91
C ASP A 41 0.42 7.08 -11.98
N ARG A 42 1.56 6.50 -12.40
CA ARG A 42 1.77 5.06 -12.46
C ARG A 42 1.87 4.46 -11.06
N LEU A 43 2.57 5.14 -10.14
CA LEU A 43 2.66 4.73 -8.73
C LEU A 43 1.27 4.75 -8.07
N ASN A 44 0.48 5.80 -8.30
CA ASN A 44 -0.88 5.93 -7.80
C ASN A 44 -1.78 4.82 -8.35
N LYS A 45 -1.63 4.46 -9.63
CA LYS A 45 -2.37 3.36 -10.23
C LYS A 45 -2.05 2.03 -9.55
N LEU A 46 -0.77 1.69 -9.41
CA LEU A 46 -0.34 0.46 -8.73
C LEU A 46 -0.87 0.38 -7.29
N TRP A 47 -0.78 1.49 -6.55
CA TRP A 47 -1.32 1.59 -5.21
C TRP A 47 -2.85 1.42 -5.17
N GLY A 48 -3.56 2.04 -6.12
CA GLY A 48 -5.00 1.91 -6.28
C GLY A 48 -5.42 0.46 -6.57
N ASP A 49 -4.72 -0.21 -7.48
CA ASP A 49 -4.97 -1.60 -7.84
C ASP A 49 -4.77 -2.54 -6.64
N VAL A 50 -3.68 -2.38 -5.89
CA VAL A 50 -3.43 -3.14 -4.65
C VAL A 50 -4.47 -2.83 -3.58
N LYS A 51 -4.82 -1.56 -3.39
CA LYS A 51 -5.84 -1.15 -2.41
C LYS A 51 -7.21 -1.73 -2.74
N ASN A 52 -7.58 -1.78 -4.02
CA ASN A 52 -8.83 -2.39 -4.47
C ASN A 52 -8.81 -3.92 -4.31
N ALA A 53 -7.68 -4.57 -4.60
CA ALA A 53 -7.51 -6.01 -4.45
C ALA A 53 -7.56 -6.48 -2.98
N GLN A 54 -7.05 -5.68 -2.04
CA GLN A 54 -7.05 -6.01 -0.61
C GLN A 54 -8.37 -5.68 0.12
N GLY A 55 -9.41 -5.24 -0.61
CA GLY A 55 -10.68 -4.83 -0.04
C GLY A 55 -10.64 -3.43 0.59
N ARG A 56 -11.72 -2.68 0.43
CA ARG A 56 -11.91 -1.34 1.01
C ARG A 56 -12.03 -1.42 2.53
#